data_AF-A0A2S3QQ66-F1
#
_entry.id   AF-A0A2S3QQ66-F1
#
_cell.length_a   1.000
_cell.length_b   1.000
_cell.length_c   1.000
_cell.angle_alpha   90.00
_cell.angle_beta   90.00
_cell.angle_gamma   90.00
#
_symmetry.space_group_name_H-M   'P 1'
#
loop_
_entity.id
_entity.type
_entity.pdbx_description
1 polymer ?
#
loop_
_entity_poly.entity_id
_entity_poly.type
_entity_poly.pdbx_seq_one_letter_code
_entity_poly.pdbx_strand_id
1 'polypeptide(L)'
;MTKLKLKEVLRELINEYDITVASLARKSGVPKTNLNNWLNGGSPNIEQVQKVADFFDVSFEYLAFGKKQSHSLDDLLDKVELHTGLYEISIKKVSKKRRI
;
A
#
# COMPACT_ATOMS: atom_id res chain seq x y z
N MET A 1 2.00 -19.16 11.53
CA MET A 1 2.65 -17.85 11.78
C MET A 1 2.62 -17.04 10.50
N THR A 2 2.12 -15.81 10.52
CA THR A 2 2.12 -14.92 9.34
C THR A 2 3.55 -14.44 9.08
N LYS A 3 4.11 -14.75 7.91
CA LYS A 3 5.48 -14.37 7.52
C LYS A 3 5.52 -12.89 7.12
N LEU A 4 6.46 -12.12 7.68
CA LEU A 4 6.72 -10.73 7.27
C LEU A 4 7.33 -10.73 5.86
N LYS A 5 6.79 -9.87 4.97
CA LYS A 5 7.24 -9.70 3.58
C LYS A 5 7.73 -8.29 3.27
N LEU A 6 7.88 -7.45 4.30
CA LEU A 6 8.23 -6.03 4.17
C LEU A 6 9.41 -5.77 3.22
N LYS A 7 10.49 -6.54 3.31
CA LYS A 7 11.67 -6.38 2.45
C LYS A 7 11.34 -6.52 0.96
N GLU A 8 10.52 -7.51 0.61
CA GLU A 8 10.16 -7.84 -0.78
C GLU A 8 9.24 -6.74 -1.32
N VAL A 9 8.16 -6.45 -0.60
CA VAL A 9 7.16 -5.45 -0.99
C VAL A 9 7.75 -4.04 -1.07
N LEU A 10 8.62 -3.66 -0.12
CA LEU A 10 9.27 -2.35 -0.14
C LEU A 10 10.20 -2.19 -1.34
N ARG A 11 10.92 -3.26 -1.76
CA ARG A 11 11.75 -3.21 -2.97
C ARG A 11 10.91 -3.05 -4.22
N GLU A 12 9.82 -3.79 -4.30
CA GLU A 12 8.87 -3.69 -5.42
C GLU A 12 8.34 -2.25 -5.55
N LEU A 13 7.84 -1.67 -4.45
CA LEU A 13 7.31 -0.30 -4.45
C LEU A 13 8.38 0.75 -4.79
N ILE A 14 9.60 0.61 -4.28
CA ILE A 14 10.71 1.53 -4.61
C ILE A 14 11.01 1.50 -6.11
N ASN A 15 11.00 0.31 -6.72
CA ASN A 15 11.26 0.13 -8.15
C ASN A 15 10.08 0.60 -9.01
N GLU A 16 8.84 0.29 -8.62
CA GLU A 16 7.62 0.68 -9.35
C GLU A 16 7.44 2.20 -9.40
N TYR A 17 7.75 2.89 -8.30
CA TYR A 17 7.71 4.36 -8.24
C TYR A 17 8.96 5.03 -8.80
N ASP A 18 9.96 4.26 -9.24
CA ASP A 18 11.26 4.74 -9.75
C ASP A 18 11.92 5.78 -8.82
N ILE A 19 11.99 5.47 -7.52
CA ILE A 19 12.60 6.34 -6.52
C ILE A 19 13.80 5.70 -5.84
N THR A 20 14.68 6.52 -5.29
CA THR A 20 15.78 6.04 -4.44
C THR A 20 15.35 5.95 -2.98
N VAL A 21 16.02 5.10 -2.18
CA VAL A 21 15.82 5.03 -0.72
C VAL A 21 16.05 6.41 -0.05
N ALA A 22 16.97 7.21 -0.58
CA ALA A 22 17.22 8.56 -0.09
C ALA A 22 16.03 9.51 -0.36
N SER A 23 15.39 9.38 -1.53
CA SER A 23 14.15 10.12 -1.85
C SER A 23 13.00 9.69 -0.94
N LEU A 24 12.82 8.37 -0.77
CA LEU A 24 11.81 7.81 0.13
C LEU A 24 12.00 8.31 1.56
N ALA A 25 13.24 8.30 2.08
CA ALA A 25 13.54 8.79 3.42
C ALA A 25 13.10 10.25 3.64
N ARG A 26 13.38 11.13 2.66
CA ARG A 26 12.99 12.54 2.71
C ARG A 26 11.47 12.72 2.65
N LYS A 27 10.78 11.96 1.80
CA LYS A 27 9.33 12.11 1.59
C LYS A 27 8.48 11.46 2.69
N SER A 28 8.88 10.29 3.18
CA SER A 28 8.18 9.56 4.26
C SER A 28 8.55 10.03 5.67
N GLY A 29 9.66 10.77 5.82
CA GLY A 29 10.19 11.16 7.12
C GLY A 29 10.76 10.00 7.94
N VAL A 30 11.01 8.84 7.31
CA VAL A 30 11.67 7.69 7.93
C VAL A 30 13.18 7.77 7.67
N PRO A 31 14.04 7.61 8.69
CA PRO A 31 15.49 7.64 8.48
C PRO A 31 15.95 6.62 7.44
N LYS A 32 16.83 7.05 6.53
CA LYS A 32 17.41 6.20 5.47
C LYS A 32 18.06 4.92 6.03
N THR A 33 18.68 5.02 7.21
CA THR A 33 19.28 3.90 7.94
C THR A 33 18.26 2.82 8.27
N ASN A 34 17.06 3.21 8.71
CA ASN A 34 15.99 2.29 9.07
C ASN A 34 15.43 1.62 7.82
N LEU A 35 15.21 2.38 6.74
CA LEU A 35 14.77 1.81 5.45
C LEU A 35 15.78 0.77 4.92
N ASN A 36 17.08 1.10 4.96
CA ASN A 36 18.13 0.16 4.57
C ASN A 36 18.16 -1.09 5.46
N ASN A 37 17.95 -0.93 6.78
CA ASN A 37 17.85 -2.06 7.69
C ASN A 37 16.70 -3.01 7.30
N TRP A 38 15.52 -2.47 6.97
CA TRP A 38 14.37 -3.28 6.54
C TRP A 38 14.63 -3.98 5.21
N LEU A 39 15.29 -3.29 4.27
CA LEU A 39 15.71 -3.86 2.99
C LEU A 39 16.75 -5.00 3.16
N ASN A 40 17.40 -5.09 4.32
CA ASN A 40 18.32 -6.16 4.69
C ASN A 40 17.68 -7.22 5.60
N GLY A 41 16.39 -7.10 5.93
CA GLY A 41 15.64 -8.07 6.74
C GLY A 41 15.62 -7.75 8.24
N GLY A 42 16.07 -6.57 8.64
CA GLY A 42 15.95 -6.10 10.02
C GLY A 42 14.51 -5.79 10.43
N SER A 43 14.25 -5.85 11.73
CA SER A 43 12.92 -5.62 12.31
C SER A 43 12.48 -4.15 12.15
N PRO A 44 11.23 -3.92 11.69
CA PRO A 44 10.72 -2.57 11.52
C PRO A 44 10.03 -2.01 12.76
N ASN A 45 9.94 -0.69 12.82
CA ASN A 45 9.09 0.01 13.78
C ASN A 45 7.71 0.26 13.13
N ILE A 46 6.63 -0.08 13.85
CA ILE A 46 5.25 -0.03 13.34
C ILE A 46 4.87 1.38 12.84
N GLU A 47 5.19 2.42 13.61
CA GLU A 47 4.86 3.82 13.23
C GLU A 47 5.59 4.23 11.95
N GLN A 48 6.83 3.80 11.79
CA GLN A 48 7.61 4.11 10.60
C GLN A 48 7.11 3.33 9.38
N VAL A 49 6.66 2.08 9.55
CA VAL A 49 6.02 1.33 8.46
C VAL A 49 4.74 2.03 8.01
N GLN A 50 3.93 2.54 8.94
CA GLN A 50 2.73 3.31 8.60
C GLN A 50 3.08 4.55 7.75
N LYS A 51 4.11 5.32 8.12
CA LYS A 51 4.54 6.49 7.33
C LYS A 51 4.95 6.13 5.89
N VAL A 52 5.59 4.98 5.70
CA VAL A 52 5.96 4.50 4.37
C VAL A 52 4.74 4.00 3.60
N ALA A 53 3.81 3.33 4.28
CA ALA A 53 2.54 2.89 3.68
C ALA A 53 1.72 4.09 3.18
N ASP A 54 1.60 5.14 4.01
CA ASP A 54 0.92 6.38 3.66
C ASP A 54 1.57 7.08 2.47
N PHE A 55 2.92 7.07 2.39
CA PHE A 55 3.65 7.65 1.27
C PHE A 55 3.34 6.96 -0.07
N PHE A 56 3.23 5.64 -0.07
CA PHE A 56 2.90 4.84 -1.26
C PHE A 56 1.38 4.68 -1.48
N ASP A 57 0.55 5.30 -0.65
CA ASP A 57 -0.91 5.13 -0.63
C ASP A 57 -1.36 3.65 -0.61
N VAL A 58 -0.68 2.84 0.21
CA VAL A 58 -1.00 1.43 0.41
C VAL A 58 -1.38 1.15 1.86
N SER A 59 -2.03 0.01 2.11
CA SER A 59 -2.30 -0.41 3.49
C SER A 59 -1.03 -0.87 4.20
N PHE A 60 -1.00 -0.69 5.52
CA PHE A 60 0.04 -1.25 6.38
C PHE A 60 0.17 -2.77 6.17
N GLU A 61 -0.94 -3.49 6.06
CA GLU A 61 -0.95 -4.94 5.90
C GLU A 61 -0.36 -5.38 4.55
N TYR A 62 -0.59 -4.59 3.49
CA TYR A 62 0.04 -4.83 2.20
C TYR A 62 1.54 -4.62 2.30
N LEU A 63 1.98 -3.48 2.83
CA LEU A 63 3.41 -3.19 2.96
C LEU A 63 4.13 -4.22 3.86
N ALA A 64 3.55 -4.60 4.99
CA ALA A 64 4.18 -5.50 5.94
C ALA A 64 4.12 -6.98 5.54
N PHE A 65 3.00 -7.44 4.96
CA PHE A 65 2.72 -8.86 4.76
C PHE A 65 2.42 -9.24 3.31
N GLY A 66 2.38 -8.29 2.37
CA GLY A 66 2.04 -8.51 0.97
C GLY A 66 0.57 -8.85 0.75
N LYS A 67 -0.32 -8.57 1.71
CA LYS A 67 -1.75 -8.82 1.58
C LYS A 67 -2.39 -7.70 0.76
N LYS A 68 -2.54 -7.89 -0.57
CA LYS A 68 -3.32 -6.98 -1.42
C LYS A 68 -4.76 -6.92 -0.88
N GLN A 69 -5.27 -5.72 -0.61
CA GLN A 69 -6.70 -5.56 -0.32
C GLN A 69 -7.47 -5.87 -1.61
N SER A 70 -8.15 -7.02 -1.64
CA SER A 70 -8.94 -7.55 -2.76
C SER A 70 -10.28 -6.81 -2.96
N HIS A 71 -10.29 -5.50 -2.80
CA HIS A 71 -11.49 -4.71 -3.09
C HIS A 71 -11.08 -3.47 -3.86
N SER A 72 -10.49 -3.68 -5.04
CA SER A 72 -10.35 -2.59 -6.01
C SER A 72 -11.61 -2.50 -6.86
N LEU A 73 -11.82 -1.31 -7.43
CA LEU A 73 -12.82 -1.11 -8.48
C LEU A 73 -12.60 -2.05 -9.66
N ASP A 74 -11.38 -2.56 -9.86
CA ASP A 74 -11.06 -3.51 -10.94
C ASP A 74 -11.87 -4.81 -10.81
N ASP A 75 -12.01 -5.35 -9.58
CA ASP A 75 -12.86 -6.53 -9.33
C ASP A 75 -14.35 -6.27 -9.64
N LEU A 76 -14.77 -5.01 -9.64
CA LEU A 76 -16.12 -4.59 -10.04
C LEU A 76 -16.21 -4.33 -11.54
N LEU A 77 -15.21 -3.66 -12.14
CA LEU A 77 -15.12 -3.38 -13.57
C LEU A 77 -15.08 -4.66 -14.40
N ASP A 78 -14.36 -5.68 -13.93
CA ASP A 78 -14.28 -7.00 -14.57
C ASP A 78 -15.63 -7.75 -14.54
N LYS A 79 -16.58 -7.32 -13.69
CA LYS A 79 -17.95 -7.88 -13.60
C LYS A 79 -19.00 -6.99 -14.24
N VAL A 80 -18.62 -5.84 -14.78
CA VAL A 80 -19.57 -4.92 -15.41
C VAL A 80 -19.59 -5.20 -16.90
N GLU A 81 -20.56 -5.99 -17.34
CA GLU A 81 -20.98 -5.99 -18.75
C GLU A 81 -21.74 -4.69 -19.02
N LEU A 82 -21.03 -3.65 -19.47
CA LEU A 82 -21.66 -2.42 -19.93
C LEU A 82 -22.44 -2.71 -21.21
N HIS A 83 -23.72 -3.03 -21.09
CA HIS A 83 -24.64 -3.02 -22.23
C HIS A 83 -24.72 -1.59 -22.80
N THR A 84 -24.92 -1.46 -24.12
CA THR A 84 -25.08 -0.16 -24.76
C THR A 84 -26.32 0.56 -24.20
N GLY A 85 -26.13 1.71 -23.56
CA GLY A 85 -27.20 2.52 -22.97
C GLY A 85 -26.66 3.77 -22.27
N LEU A 86 -27.54 4.70 -21.90
CA LEU A 86 -27.20 5.87 -21.08
C LEU A 86 -27.42 5.51 -19.60
N TYR A 87 -26.35 5.53 -18.81
CA TYR A 87 -26.40 5.30 -17.38
C TYR A 87 -25.95 6.55 -16.62
N GLU A 88 -26.71 6.92 -15.59
CA GLU A 88 -26.28 7.90 -14.59
C GLU A 88 -25.90 7.16 -13.31
N ILE A 89 -24.63 7.27 -12.91
CA ILE A 89 -24.12 6.64 -11.68
C ILE A 89 -23.63 7.74 -10.75
N SER A 90 -24.17 7.78 -9.53
CA SER A 90 -23.67 8.65 -8.47
C SER A 90 -22.99 7.82 -7.38
N ILE A 91 -21.65 7.75 -7.40
CA ILE A 91 -20.87 7.06 -6.37
C ILE A 91 -20.65 7.99 -5.18
N LYS A 92 -21.00 7.54 -3.97
CA LYS A 92 -20.69 8.24 -2.72
C LYS A 92 -19.71 7.44 -1.88
N LYS A 93 -18.66 8.09 -1.37
CA LYS A 93 -17.65 7.48 -0.51
C LYS A 93 -18.31 7.01 0.79
N VAL A 94 -18.27 5.70 1.06
CA VAL A 94 -18.77 5.14 2.33
C VAL A 94 -17.63 5.16 3.35
N SER A 95 -17.77 5.95 4.40
CA SER A 95 -16.90 5.82 5.57
C SER A 95 -17.28 4.55 6.33
N LYS A 96 -16.43 3.51 6.28
CA LYS A 96 -16.57 2.34 7.17
C LYS A 96 -16.44 2.82 8.62
N LYS A 97 -17.56 2.89 9.36
CA LYS A 97 -17.50 2.96 10.82
C LYS A 97 -16.79 1.69 11.31
N ARG A 98 -15.64 1.86 11.96
CA ARG A 98 -14.98 0.79 12.71
C ARG A 98 -15.99 0.31 13.77
N ARG A 99 -16.45 -0.95 13.66
CA ARG A 99 -17.18 -1.60 14.75
C ARG A 99 -16.16 -1.85 15.86
N ILE A 100 -16.36 -1.17 16.99
CA ILE A 100 -15.68 -1.41 18.26
C ILE A 100 -16.24 -2.69 18.84
#